data_AF-A0A9W4SFY1-F1
#
_entry.id   AF-A0A9W4SFY1-F1
#
_cell.length_a   1.000
_cell.length_b   1.000
_cell.length_c   1.000
_cell.angle_alpha   90.00
_cell.angle_beta   90.00
_cell.angle_gamma   90.00
#
_symmetry.space_group_name_H-M   'P 1'
#
loop_
_entity.id
_entity.type
_entity.pdbx_description
1 polymer ?
#
loop_
_entity_poly.entity_id
_entity_poly.type
_entity_poly.pdbx_seq_one_letter_code
_entity_poly.pdbx_strand_id
1 'polypeptide(L)'
;MLAENTSSNSTTPRSSIYSLRRISLPNSRVCIHPYFASREEAGKTLAQLIKYYAHNPNTVVLSIKPTATALAYEIAKELDLPLDIFLIRSFKYNGLTVGAITDRTDQPLLKDHVIRGCDIPKDIIDELVAKERNLLESQKKELCPPNLALPCSENSTLILCTDGIQSGQDARNTITILKNFLGFRGKIVLAGGVMGSDAQKMFMREAYDVVAVKCPQIVGSVGLRRSSKEILSTDFKVTKFFKKTEFSYIQKEQAEEFLYNALRAIVFENSEQAINNSSKIARQF
;
A
#
# COMPACT_ATOMS: atom_id res chain seq x y z
N MET A 1 -61.15 39.88 -49.11
CA MET A 1 -60.00 40.80 -49.14
C MET A 1 -58.94 40.27 -48.20
N LEU A 2 -57.78 39.94 -48.77
CA LEU A 2 -56.43 40.05 -48.20
C LEU A 2 -56.17 39.28 -46.88
N ALA A 3 -55.47 38.15 -46.98
CA ALA A 3 -54.05 37.99 -46.55
C ALA A 3 -53.98 37.57 -45.07
N GLU A 4 -53.29 36.53 -44.61
CA GLU A 4 -52.31 35.61 -45.18
C GLU A 4 -52.28 34.32 -44.33
N ASN A 5 -52.11 33.21 -45.05
CA ASN A 5 -51.33 32.00 -44.74
C ASN A 5 -51.73 31.03 -43.62
N THR A 6 -52.49 30.05 -44.11
CA THR A 6 -52.58 28.63 -43.76
C THR A 6 -51.27 27.86 -43.60
N SER A 7 -51.38 26.76 -42.84
CA SER A 7 -50.66 25.48 -42.93
C SER A 7 -49.25 25.45 -42.34
N SER A 8 -48.78 24.41 -41.63
CA SER A 8 -49.31 23.08 -41.36
C SER A 8 -48.48 22.43 -40.25
N ASN A 9 -49.16 21.68 -39.40
CA ASN A 9 -48.77 20.46 -38.71
C ASN A 9 -47.30 20.00 -38.64
N SER A 10 -46.94 19.71 -37.38
CA SER A 10 -46.37 18.45 -36.88
C SER A 10 -44.91 18.42 -36.43
N THR A 11 -44.74 17.69 -35.32
CA THR A 11 -43.55 17.09 -34.74
C THR A 11 -42.66 17.95 -33.82
N THR A 12 -42.54 17.44 -32.58
CA THR A 12 -41.77 17.89 -31.42
C THR A 12 -40.32 18.29 -31.71
N PRO A 13 -39.68 19.11 -30.85
CA PRO A 13 -38.66 18.49 -29.99
C PRO A 13 -38.55 19.09 -28.57
N ARG A 14 -38.34 18.19 -27.61
CA ARG A 14 -37.38 18.31 -26.50
C ARG A 14 -36.97 19.74 -26.09
N SER A 15 -37.59 20.28 -25.04
CA SER A 15 -36.89 21.13 -24.08
C SER A 15 -37.74 21.38 -22.85
N SER A 16 -37.35 20.80 -21.72
CA SER A 16 -37.48 21.34 -20.35
C SER A 16 -37.45 20.20 -19.33
N ILE A 17 -36.31 19.50 -19.25
CA ILE A 17 -35.98 18.61 -18.11
C ILE A 17 -35.10 19.36 -17.08
N TYR A 18 -34.70 20.60 -17.35
CA TYR A 18 -33.82 21.40 -16.49
C TYR A 18 -34.52 22.15 -15.34
N SER A 19 -35.79 21.87 -15.06
CA SER A 19 -36.53 22.51 -13.97
C SER A 19 -36.85 21.57 -12.80
N LEU A 20 -36.09 20.49 -12.62
CA LEU A 20 -36.06 19.81 -11.34
C LEU A 20 -35.24 20.62 -10.35
N ARG A 21 -35.97 21.43 -9.55
CA ARG A 21 -35.52 21.95 -8.26
C ARG A 21 -34.68 20.88 -7.57
N ARG A 22 -33.39 21.16 -7.33
CA ARG A 22 -32.58 20.38 -6.40
C ARG A 22 -33.30 20.42 -5.06
N ILE A 23 -34.00 19.35 -4.74
CA ILE A 23 -34.39 19.06 -3.37
C ILE A 23 -33.07 18.78 -2.66
N SER A 24 -32.53 19.81 -2.03
CA SER A 24 -31.45 19.72 -1.06
C SER A 24 -31.94 18.81 0.06
N LEU A 25 -31.53 17.53 0.03
CA LEU A 25 -31.70 16.65 1.18
C LEU A 25 -31.00 17.31 2.37
N PRO A 26 -31.70 17.55 3.49
CA PRO A 26 -31.10 18.16 4.66
C PRO A 26 -30.05 17.20 5.22
N ASN A 27 -28.78 17.63 5.22
CA ASN A 27 -27.68 17.09 6.01
C ASN A 27 -27.78 15.58 6.35
N SER A 28 -27.71 14.70 5.35
CA SER A 28 -27.28 13.33 5.62
C SER A 28 -25.80 13.39 5.96
N ARG A 29 -25.47 13.70 7.22
CA ARG A 29 -24.16 13.35 7.78
C ARG A 29 -24.08 11.84 7.61
N VAL A 30 -23.33 11.36 6.61
CA VAL A 30 -22.91 9.97 6.62
C VAL A 30 -22.11 9.84 7.90
N CYS A 31 -22.72 9.28 8.95
CA CYS A 31 -22.04 9.03 10.20
C CYS A 31 -21.01 7.94 9.92
N ILE A 32 -19.80 8.35 9.54
CA ILE A 32 -18.69 7.44 9.33
C ILE A 32 -18.24 6.96 10.70
N HIS A 33 -18.89 5.92 11.22
CA HIS A 33 -18.43 5.25 12.43
C HIS A 33 -17.11 4.54 12.09
N PRO A 34 -16.05 4.82 12.84
CA PRO A 34 -14.78 4.15 12.64
C PRO A 34 -14.92 2.66 12.95
N TYR A 35 -14.36 1.81 12.10
CA TYR A 35 -14.46 0.35 12.25
C TYR A 35 -13.48 -0.21 13.30
N PHE A 36 -12.42 0.54 13.59
CA PHE A 36 -11.42 0.25 14.61
C PHE A 36 -10.71 1.56 14.99
N ALA A 37 -10.22 1.63 16.23
CA ALA A 37 -9.59 2.81 16.79
C ALA A 37 -8.18 3.02 16.24
N SER A 38 -7.46 1.93 15.95
CA SER A 38 -6.06 1.98 15.50
C SER A 38 -5.67 0.78 14.60
N ARG A 39 -4.50 0.87 13.97
CA ARG A 39 -3.95 -0.19 13.10
C ARG A 39 -3.57 -1.43 13.91
N GLU A 40 -3.13 -1.21 15.14
CA GLU A 40 -2.75 -2.23 16.10
C GLU A 40 -3.96 -3.08 16.51
N GLU A 41 -5.11 -2.45 16.79
CA GLU A 41 -6.36 -3.17 17.08
C GLU A 41 -6.81 -4.04 15.89
N ALA A 42 -6.72 -3.48 14.67
CA ALA A 42 -7.02 -4.23 13.45
C ALA A 42 -6.06 -5.42 13.25
N GLY A 43 -4.76 -5.24 13.53
CA GLY A 43 -3.76 -6.29 13.45
C GLY A 43 -3.99 -7.43 14.43
N LYS A 44 -4.28 -7.11 15.71
CA LYS A 44 -4.65 -8.13 16.72
C LYS A 44 -5.90 -8.90 16.33
N THR A 45 -6.92 -8.21 15.82
CA THR A 45 -8.15 -8.84 15.37
C THR A 45 -7.88 -9.77 14.18
N LEU A 46 -7.09 -9.33 13.20
CA LEU A 46 -6.68 -10.18 12.08
C LEU A 46 -5.89 -11.40 12.54
N ALA A 47 -4.93 -11.24 13.46
CA ALA A 47 -4.16 -12.36 14.00
C ALA A 47 -5.07 -13.47 14.56
N GLN A 48 -6.13 -13.10 15.28
CA GLN A 48 -7.10 -14.06 15.79
C GLN A 48 -7.87 -14.79 14.67
N LEU A 49 -8.23 -14.07 13.59
CA LEU A 49 -8.93 -14.65 12.43
C LEU A 49 -8.04 -15.61 11.64
N ILE A 50 -6.73 -15.37 11.60
CA ILE A 50 -5.76 -16.16 10.84
C ILE A 50 -4.79 -16.96 11.73
N LYS A 51 -5.22 -17.29 12.95
CA LYS A 51 -4.42 -18.01 13.96
C LYS A 51 -3.88 -19.37 13.50
N TYR A 52 -4.51 -19.96 12.48
CA TYR A 52 -4.11 -21.24 11.92
C TYR A 52 -2.79 -21.17 11.13
N TYR A 53 -2.23 -19.97 10.91
CA TYR A 53 -0.87 -19.78 10.39
C TYR A 53 0.21 -19.63 11.48
N ALA A 54 -0.15 -19.61 12.76
CA ALA A 54 0.79 -19.38 13.86
C ALA A 54 1.93 -20.43 13.89
N HIS A 55 3.13 -19.97 14.23
CA HIS A 55 4.35 -20.79 14.34
C HIS A 55 4.70 -21.63 13.10
N ASN A 56 4.16 -21.28 11.92
CA ASN A 56 4.46 -21.99 10.69
C ASN A 56 5.79 -21.46 10.10
N PRO A 57 6.86 -22.28 10.04
CA PRO A 57 8.17 -21.83 9.59
C PRO A 57 8.21 -21.44 8.11
N ASN A 58 7.20 -21.82 7.33
CA ASN A 58 7.09 -21.49 5.91
C ASN A 58 6.22 -20.25 5.64
N THR A 59 5.80 -19.51 6.68
CA THR A 59 4.93 -18.34 6.56
C THR A 59 5.70 -17.06 6.86
N VAL A 60 5.55 -16.05 5.99
CA VAL A 60 6.11 -14.71 6.19
C VAL A 60 5.00 -13.66 6.09
N VAL A 61 5.02 -12.69 7.01
CA VAL A 61 4.13 -11.53 6.99
C VAL A 61 4.81 -10.39 6.24
N LEU A 62 4.15 -9.86 5.20
CA LEU A 62 4.66 -8.77 4.38
C LEU A 62 3.72 -7.57 4.42
N SER A 63 4.19 -6.38 4.81
CA SER A 63 3.40 -5.15 4.61
C SER A 63 3.58 -4.60 3.20
N ILE A 64 2.49 -4.36 2.48
CA ILE A 64 2.53 -3.81 1.10
C ILE A 64 2.95 -2.33 1.11
N LYS A 65 2.68 -1.62 2.20
CA LYS A 65 3.04 -0.22 2.38
C LYS A 65 3.45 0.04 3.82
N PRO A 66 4.28 1.07 4.06
CA PRO A 66 4.68 1.45 5.42
C PRO A 66 3.50 1.77 6.32
N THR A 67 2.40 2.28 5.74
CA THR A 67 1.19 2.59 6.50
C THR A 67 0.58 1.33 7.13
N ALA A 68 0.70 0.17 6.48
CA ALA A 68 0.18 -1.10 6.98
C ALA A 68 1.15 -1.82 7.93
N THR A 69 2.36 -1.31 8.15
CA THR A 69 3.38 -1.98 8.96
C THR A 69 2.97 -2.16 10.41
N ALA A 70 2.28 -1.18 11.02
CA ALA A 70 1.80 -1.34 12.41
C ALA A 70 0.76 -2.47 12.55
N LEU A 71 -0.11 -2.64 11.54
CA LEU A 71 -1.07 -3.74 11.49
C LEU A 71 -0.35 -5.08 11.28
N ALA A 72 0.59 -5.12 10.33
CA ALA A 72 1.39 -6.30 10.01
C ALA A 72 2.25 -6.76 11.20
N TYR A 73 2.80 -5.81 11.97
CA TYR A 73 3.59 -6.07 13.15
C TYR A 73 2.78 -6.80 14.23
N GLU A 74 1.56 -6.37 14.52
CA GLU A 74 0.73 -7.08 15.51
C GLU A 74 0.37 -8.48 15.00
N ILE A 75 0.15 -8.68 13.69
CA ILE A 75 -0.05 -10.02 13.13
C ILE A 75 1.19 -10.90 13.32
N ALA A 76 2.36 -10.41 12.91
CA ALA A 76 3.62 -11.13 13.03
C ALA A 76 3.95 -11.48 14.49
N LYS A 77 3.76 -10.53 15.40
CA LYS A 77 3.99 -10.70 16.83
C LYS A 77 3.06 -11.73 17.47
N GLU A 78 1.76 -11.65 17.20
CA GLU A 78 0.78 -12.55 17.84
C GLU A 78 0.81 -13.96 17.24
N LEU A 79 1.27 -14.11 16.00
CA LEU A 79 1.41 -15.41 15.33
C LEU A 79 2.82 -16.01 15.42
N ASP A 80 3.78 -15.28 16.00
CA ASP A 80 5.20 -15.66 16.05
C ASP A 80 5.75 -15.99 14.65
N LEU A 81 5.64 -15.01 13.74
CA LEU A 81 6.05 -15.11 12.34
C LEU A 81 7.03 -14.00 11.96
N PRO A 82 7.92 -14.24 10.99
CA PRO A 82 8.80 -13.19 10.47
C PRO A 82 7.99 -12.09 9.77
N LEU A 83 8.39 -10.84 10.01
CA LEU A 83 7.83 -9.65 9.39
C LEU A 83 8.83 -9.03 8.42
N ASP A 84 8.35 -8.57 7.27
CA ASP A 84 9.12 -7.73 6.37
C ASP A 84 8.21 -6.73 5.64
N ILE A 85 8.81 -5.79 4.92
CA ILE A 85 8.13 -4.77 4.14
C ILE A 85 8.39 -5.04 2.67
N PHE A 86 7.32 -5.01 1.88
CA PHE A 86 7.38 -5.01 0.42
C PHE A 86 7.10 -3.58 -0.05
N LEU A 87 8.15 -2.81 -0.35
CA LEU A 87 7.96 -1.44 -0.78
C LEU A 87 7.50 -1.44 -2.23
N ILE A 88 6.27 -0.99 -2.47
CA ILE A 88 5.71 -0.83 -3.81
C ILE A 88 5.25 0.60 -4.06
N ARG A 89 5.56 1.13 -5.23
CA ARG A 89 5.07 2.42 -5.71
C ARG A 89 4.44 2.27 -7.08
N SER A 90 3.15 2.58 -7.17
CA SER A 90 2.41 2.60 -8.42
C SER A 90 2.43 3.99 -9.04
N PHE A 91 2.75 4.10 -10.33
CA PHE A 91 2.65 5.34 -11.09
C PHE A 91 1.38 5.37 -11.94
N LYS A 92 0.94 6.59 -12.24
CA LYS A 92 -0.32 6.85 -12.94
C LYS A 92 -0.14 7.83 -14.07
N TYR A 93 -0.97 7.67 -15.10
CA TYR A 93 -1.13 8.60 -16.20
C TYR A 93 -2.63 8.87 -16.37
N ASN A 94 -3.04 10.13 -16.39
CA ASN A 94 -4.44 10.56 -16.50
C ASN A 94 -5.41 9.82 -15.54
N GLY A 95 -4.97 9.62 -14.29
CA GLY A 95 -5.76 8.95 -13.25
C GLY A 95 -5.76 7.43 -13.31
N LEU A 96 -5.24 6.82 -14.38
CA LEU A 96 -5.13 5.37 -14.54
C LEU A 96 -3.77 4.87 -14.05
N THR A 97 -3.74 3.74 -13.35
CA THR A 97 -2.49 3.10 -12.96
C THR A 97 -1.85 2.42 -14.17
N VAL A 98 -0.69 2.93 -14.58
CA VAL A 98 0.08 2.42 -15.73
C VAL A 98 1.00 1.29 -15.33
N GLY A 99 1.51 1.32 -14.10
CA GLY A 99 2.46 0.32 -13.64
C GLY A 99 2.85 0.51 -12.19
N ALA A 100 3.83 -0.28 -11.76
CA ALA A 100 4.43 -0.18 -10.44
C ALA A 100 5.90 -0.59 -10.45
N ILE A 101 6.63 -0.11 -9.45
CA ILE A 101 8.00 -0.49 -9.14
C ILE A 101 8.08 -0.98 -7.69
N THR A 102 9.10 -1.76 -7.37
CA THR A 102 9.34 -2.29 -6.02
C THR A 102 10.82 -2.30 -5.67
N ASP A 103 11.14 -2.42 -4.39
CA ASP A 103 12.49 -2.61 -3.88
C ASP A 103 13.04 -4.03 -4.09
N ARG A 104 12.22 -4.98 -4.58
CA ARG A 104 12.60 -6.39 -4.77
C ARG A 104 13.11 -6.73 -6.17
N THR A 105 12.90 -5.87 -7.16
CA THR A 105 13.37 -6.09 -8.54
C THR A 105 13.48 -4.76 -9.27
N ASP A 106 14.50 -4.61 -10.11
CA ASP A 106 14.72 -3.41 -10.91
C ASP A 106 13.72 -3.27 -12.07
N GLN A 107 13.09 -4.37 -12.47
CA GLN A 107 12.15 -4.41 -13.58
C GLN A 107 10.81 -3.77 -13.18
N PRO A 108 10.35 -2.70 -13.88
CA PRO A 108 9.04 -2.13 -13.64
C PRO A 108 7.93 -3.07 -14.14
N LEU A 109 6.87 -3.20 -13.36
CA LEU A 109 5.62 -3.81 -13.81
C LEU A 109 4.88 -2.80 -14.69
N LEU A 110 4.68 -3.13 -15.97
CA LEU A 110 3.94 -2.32 -16.92
C LEU A 110 2.58 -2.96 -17.26
N LYS A 111 1.53 -2.15 -17.35
CA LYS A 111 0.20 -2.59 -17.78
C LYS A 111 0.00 -2.23 -19.24
N ASP A 112 0.43 -3.13 -20.12
CA ASP A 112 0.44 -2.88 -21.57
C ASP A 112 -0.93 -2.50 -22.13
N HIS A 113 -2.02 -3.02 -21.57
CA HIS A 113 -3.37 -2.66 -21.99
C HIS A 113 -3.72 -1.20 -21.71
N VAL A 114 -3.21 -0.61 -20.62
CA VAL A 114 -3.36 0.82 -20.31
C VAL A 114 -2.47 1.66 -21.21
N ILE A 115 -1.22 1.22 -21.39
CA ILE A 115 -0.22 1.92 -22.22
C ILE A 115 -0.73 2.03 -23.66
N ARG A 116 -1.16 0.91 -24.25
CA ARG A 116 -1.73 0.90 -25.60
C ARG A 116 -3.09 1.60 -25.67
N GLY A 117 -3.93 1.46 -24.64
CA GLY A 117 -5.27 2.08 -24.63
C GLY A 117 -5.25 3.60 -24.49
N CYS A 118 -4.14 4.17 -24.03
CA CYS A 118 -3.95 5.62 -23.88
C CYS A 118 -2.85 6.18 -24.78
N ASP A 119 -2.30 5.38 -25.71
CA ASP A 119 -1.19 5.74 -26.59
C ASP A 119 -0.04 6.45 -25.86
N ILE A 120 0.35 5.91 -24.70
CA ILE A 120 1.33 6.56 -23.82
C ILE A 120 2.72 6.44 -24.45
N PRO A 121 3.40 7.56 -24.77
CA PRO A 121 4.75 7.54 -25.30
C PRO A 121 5.75 6.93 -24.30
N LYS A 122 6.76 6.24 -24.82
CA LYS A 122 7.74 5.54 -23.98
C LYS A 122 8.53 6.50 -23.07
N ASP A 123 8.89 7.66 -23.58
CA ASP A 123 9.57 8.73 -22.86
C ASP A 123 8.78 9.20 -21.62
N ILE A 124 7.46 9.31 -21.73
CA ILE A 124 6.59 9.62 -20.59
C ILE A 124 6.59 8.49 -19.56
N ILE A 125 6.58 7.23 -19.99
CA ILE A 125 6.67 6.08 -19.09
C ILE A 125 8.00 6.09 -18.34
N ASP A 126 9.10 6.32 -19.06
CA ASP A 126 10.44 6.35 -18.51
C ASP A 126 10.59 7.49 -17.48
N GLU A 127 10.00 8.66 -17.73
CA GLU A 127 9.94 9.77 -16.76
C GLU A 127 9.17 9.39 -15.49
N LEU A 128 7.98 8.80 -15.65
CA LEU A 128 7.14 8.35 -14.52
C LEU A 128 7.87 7.30 -13.67
N VAL A 129 8.53 6.34 -14.31
CA VAL A 129 9.32 5.30 -13.63
C VAL A 129 10.50 5.91 -12.90
N ALA A 130 11.25 6.81 -13.53
CA ALA A 130 12.40 7.48 -12.91
C ALA A 130 11.99 8.28 -11.67
N LYS A 131 10.89 9.03 -11.77
CA LYS A 131 10.34 9.81 -10.66
C LYS A 131 9.96 8.92 -9.47
N GLU A 132 9.19 7.85 -9.70
CA GLU A 132 8.81 6.96 -8.60
C GLU A 132 10.02 6.19 -8.05
N ARG A 133 11.02 5.86 -8.88
CA ARG A 133 12.23 5.16 -8.44
C ARG A 133 13.04 6.00 -7.47
N ASN A 134 13.18 7.30 -7.74
CA ASN A 134 13.84 8.22 -6.80
C ASN A 134 13.10 8.26 -5.44
N LEU A 135 11.77 8.32 -5.46
CA LEU A 135 10.96 8.30 -4.23
C LEU A 135 11.05 6.96 -3.49
N LEU A 136 11.10 5.84 -4.23
CA LEU A 136 11.27 4.51 -3.67
C LEU A 136 12.63 4.38 -2.97
N GLU A 137 13.71 4.86 -3.59
CA GLU A 137 15.05 4.82 -3.01
C GLU A 137 15.17 5.68 -1.75
N SER A 138 14.59 6.89 -1.77
CA SER A 138 14.49 7.71 -0.55
C SER A 138 13.73 6.98 0.57
N GLN A 139 12.60 6.36 0.24
CA GLN A 139 11.77 5.63 1.19
C GLN A 139 12.45 4.36 1.71
N LYS A 140 13.21 3.66 0.87
CA LYS A 140 14.00 2.48 1.25
C LYS A 140 15.11 2.84 2.22
N LYS A 141 15.80 3.96 2.01
CA LYS A 141 16.82 4.49 2.93
C LYS A 141 16.23 4.91 4.28
N GLU A 142 15.05 5.52 4.28
CA GLU A 142 14.38 5.94 5.51
C GLU A 142 13.90 4.74 6.34
N LEU A 143 13.31 3.74 5.68
CA LEU A 143 12.66 2.63 6.36
C LEU A 143 13.59 1.47 6.70
N CYS A 144 14.73 1.34 5.98
CA CYS A 144 15.70 0.25 6.10
C CYS A 144 15.01 -1.12 6.25
N PRO A 145 14.22 -1.56 5.24
CA PRO A 145 13.49 -2.82 5.33
C PRO A 145 14.46 -3.99 5.52
N PRO A 146 14.12 -5.01 6.32
CA PRO A 146 14.96 -6.19 6.52
C PRO A 146 15.32 -6.91 5.22
N ASN A 147 14.43 -6.86 4.22
CA ASN A 147 14.62 -7.49 2.92
C ASN A 147 14.92 -8.99 3.05
N LEU A 148 14.12 -9.67 3.87
CA LEU A 148 14.14 -11.12 4.03
C LEU A 148 13.96 -11.80 2.68
N ALA A 149 14.71 -12.89 2.48
CA ALA A 149 14.53 -13.75 1.33
C ALA A 149 13.09 -14.29 1.31
N LEU A 150 12.43 -14.19 0.15
CA LEU A 150 11.12 -14.77 0.00
C LEU A 150 11.23 -16.30 0.08
N PRO A 151 10.30 -16.97 0.77
CA PRO A 151 10.35 -18.41 0.91
C PRO A 151 10.04 -19.09 -0.44
N CYS A 152 10.87 -20.07 -0.82
CA CYS A 152 10.89 -20.63 -2.18
C CYS A 152 10.00 -21.88 -2.37
N SER A 153 9.39 -22.43 -1.32
CA SER A 153 8.64 -23.69 -1.42
C SER A 153 7.20 -23.48 -1.87
N GLU A 154 6.58 -24.47 -2.51
CA GLU A 154 5.15 -24.44 -2.84
C GLU A 154 4.24 -24.44 -1.60
N ASN A 155 4.76 -24.93 -0.47
CA ASN A 155 4.06 -24.90 0.81
C ASN A 155 4.21 -23.56 1.55
N SER A 156 5.00 -22.64 1.00
CA SER A 156 5.24 -21.34 1.62
C SER A 156 4.01 -20.44 1.53
N THR A 157 3.81 -19.62 2.56
CA THR A 157 2.70 -18.69 2.64
C THR A 157 3.20 -17.27 2.83
N LEU A 158 2.69 -16.34 2.03
CA LEU A 158 2.88 -14.91 2.22
C LEU A 158 1.59 -14.28 2.69
N ILE A 159 1.60 -13.69 3.89
CA ILE A 159 0.49 -12.89 4.42
C ILE A 159 0.73 -11.43 4.05
N LEU A 160 0.11 -10.99 2.96
CA LEU A 160 0.19 -9.62 2.46
C LEU A 160 -0.75 -8.71 3.25
N CYS A 161 -0.19 -7.79 4.01
CA CYS A 161 -0.90 -6.88 4.88
C CYS A 161 -1.15 -5.53 4.22
N THR A 162 -2.39 -5.06 4.27
CA THR A 162 -2.80 -3.72 3.85
C THR A 162 -3.73 -3.06 4.87
N ASP A 163 -3.61 -1.74 5.02
CA ASP A 163 -4.51 -0.95 5.86
C ASP A 163 -5.98 -1.04 5.42
N GLY A 164 -6.18 -1.31 4.13
CA GLY A 164 -7.47 -1.53 3.51
C GLY A 164 -7.39 -1.40 1.99
N ILE A 165 -8.48 -1.74 1.32
CA ILE A 165 -8.56 -1.76 -0.14
C ILE A 165 -9.61 -0.76 -0.61
N GLN A 166 -9.14 0.29 -1.29
CA GLN A 166 -10.01 1.22 -2.02
C GLN A 166 -10.03 0.88 -3.52
N SER A 167 -8.91 1.05 -4.22
CA SER A 167 -8.77 0.62 -5.63
C SER A 167 -8.11 -0.75 -5.80
N GLY A 168 -7.37 -1.21 -4.78
CA GLY A 168 -6.66 -2.49 -4.79
C GLY A 168 -5.46 -2.58 -5.72
N GLN A 169 -5.09 -1.50 -6.40
CA GLN A 169 -4.03 -1.57 -7.43
C GLN A 169 -2.68 -1.97 -6.86
N ASP A 170 -2.30 -1.47 -5.68
CA ASP A 170 -1.03 -1.86 -5.07
C ASP A 170 -1.03 -3.33 -4.65
N ALA A 171 -2.12 -3.84 -4.05
CA ALA A 171 -2.23 -5.26 -3.71
C ALA A 171 -2.13 -6.15 -4.96
N ARG A 172 -2.86 -5.80 -6.03
CA ARG A 172 -2.82 -6.54 -7.30
C ARG A 172 -1.44 -6.48 -7.96
N ASN A 173 -0.80 -5.31 -7.97
CA ASN A 173 0.54 -5.13 -8.50
C ASN A 173 1.57 -5.96 -7.69
N THR A 174 1.48 -5.95 -6.35
CA THR A 174 2.33 -6.77 -5.48
C THR A 174 2.16 -8.26 -5.78
N ILE A 175 0.92 -8.76 -5.85
CA ILE A 175 0.65 -10.16 -6.21
C ILE A 175 1.25 -10.51 -7.58
N THR A 176 1.09 -9.61 -8.55
CA THR A 176 1.62 -9.82 -9.91
C THR A 176 3.14 -9.88 -9.91
N ILE A 177 3.82 -8.96 -9.23
CA ILE A 177 5.28 -8.94 -9.12
C ILE A 177 5.79 -10.20 -8.41
N LEU A 178 5.18 -10.58 -7.29
CA LEU A 178 5.55 -11.79 -6.55
C LEU A 178 5.47 -13.04 -7.44
N LYS A 179 4.36 -13.23 -8.16
CA LYS A 179 4.15 -14.41 -8.99
C LYS A 179 4.98 -14.40 -10.28
N ASN A 180 5.02 -13.26 -10.98
CA ASN A 180 5.54 -13.21 -12.35
C ASN A 180 7.01 -12.83 -12.41
N PHE A 181 7.48 -11.94 -11.55
CA PHE A 181 8.87 -11.46 -11.59
C PHE A 181 9.75 -12.17 -10.56
N LEU A 182 9.21 -12.39 -9.36
CA LEU A 182 9.95 -13.06 -8.27
C LEU A 182 9.70 -14.56 -8.23
N GLY A 183 8.86 -15.09 -9.12
CA GLY A 183 8.66 -16.53 -9.29
C GLY A 183 7.99 -17.24 -8.10
N PHE A 184 7.32 -16.51 -7.20
CA PHE A 184 6.67 -17.12 -6.04
C PHE A 184 5.55 -18.10 -6.47
N ARG A 185 5.57 -19.30 -5.90
CA ARG A 185 4.62 -20.39 -6.21
C ARG A 185 3.76 -20.83 -5.02
N GLY A 186 4.04 -20.29 -3.83
CA GLY A 186 3.28 -20.60 -2.63
C GLY A 186 1.92 -19.91 -2.56
N LYS A 187 1.31 -19.97 -1.37
CA LYS A 187 0.01 -19.37 -1.08
C LYS A 187 0.17 -17.89 -0.75
N ILE A 188 -0.67 -17.06 -1.34
CA ILE A 188 -0.74 -15.64 -0.98
C ILE A 188 -2.06 -15.40 -0.25
N VAL A 189 -1.97 -14.91 0.99
CA VAL A 189 -3.12 -14.54 1.82
C VAL A 189 -3.14 -13.02 1.91
N LEU A 190 -4.24 -12.40 1.50
CA LEU A 190 -4.40 -10.95 1.60
C LEU A 190 -5.13 -10.59 2.89
N ALA A 191 -4.44 -9.97 3.84
CA ALA A 191 -4.98 -9.55 5.13
C ALA A 191 -5.12 -8.02 5.18
N GLY A 192 -6.27 -7.50 5.64
CA GLY A 192 -6.39 -6.05 5.77
C GLY A 192 -7.48 -5.54 6.69
N GLY A 193 -7.39 -4.27 7.07
CA GLY A 193 -8.34 -3.66 8.00
C GLY A 193 -9.75 -3.57 7.42
N VAL A 194 -9.91 -2.83 6.32
CA VAL A 194 -11.21 -2.64 5.66
C VAL A 194 -11.09 -2.96 4.18
N MET A 195 -11.92 -3.86 3.67
CA MET A 195 -12.02 -4.14 2.23
C MET A 195 -13.47 -4.01 1.77
N GLY A 196 -13.72 -3.44 0.60
CA GLY A 196 -15.07 -3.48 0.04
C GLY A 196 -15.47 -4.91 -0.27
N SER A 197 -16.75 -5.26 -0.08
CA SER A 197 -17.23 -6.61 -0.37
C SER A 197 -16.95 -7.05 -1.82
N ASP A 198 -17.05 -6.12 -2.78
CA ASP A 198 -16.69 -6.39 -4.18
C ASP A 198 -15.18 -6.58 -4.35
N ALA A 199 -14.38 -5.75 -3.69
CA ALA A 199 -12.92 -5.88 -3.72
C ALA A 199 -12.48 -7.24 -3.13
N GLN A 200 -13.08 -7.67 -2.01
CA GLN A 200 -12.81 -8.97 -1.42
C GLN A 200 -13.13 -10.09 -2.42
N LYS A 201 -14.33 -10.10 -3.02
CA LYS A 201 -14.72 -11.09 -4.04
C LYS A 201 -13.78 -11.11 -5.25
N MET A 202 -13.30 -9.95 -5.68
CA MET A 202 -12.31 -9.86 -6.76
C MET A 202 -10.99 -10.51 -6.36
N PHE A 203 -10.47 -10.20 -5.17
CA PHE A 203 -9.19 -10.74 -4.71
C PHE A 203 -9.24 -12.22 -4.35
N MET A 204 -10.40 -12.77 -3.97
CA MET A 204 -10.59 -14.22 -3.78
C MET A 204 -10.31 -15.04 -5.06
N ARG A 205 -10.28 -14.40 -6.23
CA ARG A 205 -9.90 -15.05 -7.50
C ARG A 205 -8.39 -15.00 -7.78
N GLU A 206 -7.65 -14.14 -7.09
CA GLU A 206 -6.24 -13.85 -7.36
C GLU A 206 -5.30 -14.32 -6.24
N ALA A 207 -5.81 -14.32 -5.01
CA ALA A 207 -5.15 -14.79 -3.79
C ALA A 207 -5.74 -16.13 -3.35
N TYR A 208 -4.98 -16.87 -2.54
CA TYR A 208 -5.44 -18.12 -1.94
C TYR A 208 -6.54 -17.88 -0.89
N ASP A 209 -6.40 -16.82 -0.10
CA ASP A 209 -7.41 -16.37 0.85
C ASP A 209 -7.38 -14.84 1.02
N VAL A 210 -8.50 -14.25 1.40
CA VAL A 210 -8.67 -12.80 1.61
C VAL A 210 -9.45 -12.54 2.88
N VAL A 211 -8.73 -12.08 3.89
CA VAL A 211 -9.27 -11.83 5.24
C VAL A 211 -9.27 -10.35 5.53
N ALA A 212 -10.40 -9.82 5.98
CA ALA A 212 -10.49 -8.46 6.46
C ALA A 212 -11.25 -8.36 7.78
N VAL A 213 -10.90 -7.37 8.61
CA VAL A 213 -11.63 -7.10 9.86
C VAL A 213 -13.08 -6.72 9.54
N LYS A 214 -13.29 -5.92 8.48
CA LYS A 214 -14.62 -5.53 8.00
C LYS A 214 -14.70 -5.53 6.48
N CYS A 215 -15.83 -6.03 5.99
CA CYS A 215 -16.16 -6.11 4.57
C CYS A 215 -17.47 -5.38 4.21
N PRO A 216 -17.55 -4.04 4.33
CA PRO A 216 -18.78 -3.33 4.02
C PRO A 216 -19.08 -3.30 2.52
N GLN A 217 -20.37 -3.12 2.17
CA GLN A 217 -20.80 -2.88 0.79
C GLN A 217 -20.30 -1.52 0.27
N ILE A 218 -20.34 -0.49 1.11
CA ILE A 218 -19.83 0.85 0.79
C ILE A 218 -18.67 1.17 1.73
N VAL A 219 -17.47 1.34 1.18
CA VAL A 219 -16.24 1.64 1.95
C VAL A 219 -16.02 3.14 2.13
N GLY A 220 -16.25 3.95 1.09
CA GLY A 220 -15.73 5.32 1.06
C GLY A 220 -14.19 5.35 1.02
N SER A 221 -13.55 6.37 1.58
CA SER A 221 -12.09 6.37 1.76
C SER A 221 -11.69 5.53 2.98
N VAL A 222 -10.71 4.63 2.83
CA VAL A 222 -10.22 3.75 3.93
C VAL A 222 -9.74 4.58 5.13
N GLY A 223 -9.18 5.77 4.90
CA GLY A 223 -8.75 6.68 5.96
C GLY A 223 -9.90 7.29 6.77
N LEU A 224 -11.11 7.41 6.19
CA LEU A 224 -12.29 7.92 6.90
C LEU A 224 -12.89 6.88 7.84
N ARG A 225 -12.57 5.59 7.67
CA ARG A 225 -13.12 4.49 8.47
C ARG A 225 -12.30 4.18 9.73
N ARG A 226 -11.35 5.06 10.08
CA ARG A 226 -10.50 4.99 11.28
C ARG A 226 -10.78 6.19 12.18
N SER A 227 -10.72 6.00 13.51
CA SER A 227 -10.87 7.11 14.47
C SER A 227 -9.63 8.02 14.46
N SER A 228 -8.44 7.43 14.28
CA SER A 228 -7.16 8.12 14.25
C SER A 228 -6.71 8.40 12.81
N LYS A 229 -6.43 9.68 12.52
CA LYS A 229 -5.85 10.14 11.24
C LYS A 229 -4.32 10.15 11.26
N GLU A 230 -3.68 9.53 12.26
CA GLU A 230 -2.22 9.43 12.28
C GLU A 230 -1.75 8.70 11.03
N ILE A 231 -1.28 9.48 10.06
CA ILE A 231 -0.23 9.07 9.17
C ILE A 231 0.93 8.90 10.13
N LEU A 232 1.29 7.65 10.43
CA LEU A 232 2.53 7.37 11.14
C LEU A 232 3.61 8.16 10.41
N SER A 233 4.20 9.15 11.07
CA SER A 233 5.40 9.79 10.56
C SER A 233 6.40 8.67 10.33
N THR A 234 6.76 8.49 9.06
CA THR A 234 7.49 7.36 8.52
C THR A 234 8.80 7.11 9.28
N ASP A 235 9.42 8.17 9.80
CA ASP A 235 10.70 8.16 10.55
C ASP A 235 10.72 7.42 11.91
N PHE A 236 9.64 7.41 12.73
CA PHE A 236 9.83 7.11 14.17
C PHE A 236 9.25 5.77 14.67
N LYS A 237 8.45 5.05 13.88
CA LYS A 237 7.79 3.80 14.37
C LYS A 237 8.22 2.52 13.64
N VAL A 238 8.64 2.55 12.37
CA VAL A 238 8.98 1.31 11.61
C VAL A 238 10.26 0.65 12.12
N THR A 239 11.33 1.40 12.31
CA THR A 239 12.59 0.90 12.90
C THR A 239 12.39 0.37 14.32
N LYS A 240 11.44 0.94 15.07
CA LYS A 240 11.05 0.45 16.40
C LYS A 240 10.35 -0.90 16.34
N PHE A 241 9.52 -1.15 15.32
CA PHE A 241 8.90 -2.45 15.14
C PHE A 241 9.95 -3.53 14.89
N PHE A 242 10.93 -3.28 14.02
CA PHE A 242 12.01 -4.24 13.75
C PHE A 242 13.01 -4.43 14.91
N LYS A 243 13.32 -3.36 15.66
CA LYS A 243 14.11 -3.48 16.90
C LYS A 243 13.38 -4.25 18.01
N LYS A 244 12.04 -4.29 17.98
CA LYS A 244 11.22 -4.96 18.98
C LYS A 244 10.93 -6.42 18.62
N THR A 245 11.10 -6.81 17.36
CA THR A 245 10.97 -8.19 16.88
C THR A 245 12.26 -9.01 17.03
N GLU A 246 12.98 -8.92 18.16
CA GLU A 246 13.97 -9.95 18.52
C GLU A 246 13.23 -11.28 18.82
N PHE A 247 12.72 -11.92 17.77
CA PHE A 247 12.20 -13.27 17.80
C PHE A 247 13.31 -14.25 17.48
N SER A 248 13.25 -15.39 18.15
CA SER A 248 14.26 -16.44 18.31
C SER A 248 14.62 -17.23 17.04
N TYR A 249 14.36 -16.71 15.85
CA TYR A 249 14.67 -17.38 14.59
C TYR A 249 15.16 -16.38 13.53
N ILE A 250 16.45 -16.07 13.59
CA ILE A 250 17.39 -15.81 12.48
C ILE A 250 18.80 -15.89 13.09
N GLN A 251 19.72 -16.55 12.39
CA GLN A 251 21.06 -16.86 12.88
C GLN A 251 21.82 -15.61 13.35
N LYS A 252 22.26 -15.63 14.62
CA LYS A 252 22.92 -14.53 15.35
C LYS A 252 24.07 -13.86 14.59
N GLU A 253 24.78 -14.57 13.72
CA GLU A 253 25.97 -14.04 13.03
C GLU A 253 25.66 -12.91 12.02
N GLN A 254 24.51 -12.91 11.36
CA GLN A 254 24.18 -11.87 10.36
C GLN A 254 23.55 -10.61 11.01
N ALA A 255 22.90 -10.75 12.16
CA ALA A 255 22.28 -9.64 12.88
C ALA A 255 23.33 -8.75 13.59
N GLU A 256 24.41 -9.34 14.10
CA GLU A 256 25.48 -8.59 14.77
C GLU A 256 26.30 -7.74 13.78
N GLU A 257 26.59 -8.26 12.58
CA GLU A 257 27.26 -7.50 11.52
C GLU A 257 26.38 -6.33 11.02
N PHE A 258 25.06 -6.55 10.93
CA PHE A 258 24.09 -5.52 10.56
C PHE A 258 23.97 -4.41 11.61
N LEU A 259 23.90 -4.76 12.90
CA LEU A 259 23.89 -3.80 14.01
C LEU A 259 25.21 -3.02 14.09
N TYR A 260 26.34 -3.68 13.87
CA TYR A 260 27.66 -3.03 13.87
C TYR A 260 27.78 -2.02 12.73
N ASN A 261 27.33 -2.37 11.52
CA ASN A 261 27.40 -1.47 10.35
C ASN A 261 26.40 -0.30 10.45
N ALA A 262 25.19 -0.52 10.98
CA ALA A 262 24.21 0.53 11.21
C ALA A 262 24.68 1.55 12.28
N LEU A 263 25.31 1.06 13.37
CA LEU A 263 25.91 1.93 14.38
C LEU A 263 27.11 2.70 13.80
N ARG A 264 27.92 2.09 12.94
CA ARG A 264 29.05 2.76 12.28
C ARG A 264 28.61 3.92 11.39
N ALA A 265 27.53 3.74 10.62
CA ALA A 265 26.98 4.78 9.74
C ALA A 265 26.50 6.00 10.56
N ILE A 266 25.82 5.76 11.68
CA ILE A 266 25.33 6.82 12.58
C ILE A 266 26.51 7.55 13.26
N VAL A 267 27.56 6.83 13.67
CA VAL A 267 28.74 7.44 14.28
C VAL A 267 29.55 8.26 13.26
N PHE A 268 29.66 7.79 12.02
CA PHE A 268 30.35 8.51 10.95
C PHE A 268 29.64 9.81 10.55
N GLU A 269 28.31 9.78 10.38
CA GLU A 269 27.52 10.99 10.04
C GLU A 269 27.59 12.07 11.13
N ASN A 270 27.56 11.66 12.40
CA ASN A 270 27.70 12.58 13.53
C ASN A 270 29.12 13.16 13.62
N SER A 271 30.15 12.40 13.25
CA SER A 271 31.53 12.88 13.23
C SER A 271 31.79 13.88 12.09
N GLU A 272 31.22 13.67 10.89
CA GLU A 272 31.33 14.62 9.79
C GLU A 272 30.54 15.91 10.04
N GLN A 273 29.37 15.83 10.67
CA GLN A 273 28.62 17.02 11.08
C GLN A 273 29.33 17.80 12.19
N ALA A 274 29.98 17.13 13.13
CA ALA A 274 30.79 17.78 14.16
C ALA A 274 32.00 18.51 13.56
N ILE A 275 32.74 17.87 12.65
CA ILE A 275 33.92 18.46 11.98
C ILE A 275 33.52 19.64 11.06
N ASN A 276 32.39 19.54 10.36
CA ASN A 276 31.87 20.63 9.52
C ASN A 276 31.33 21.82 10.33
N ASN A 277 30.80 21.58 11.53
CA ASN A 277 30.37 22.66 12.42
C ASN A 277 31.56 23.35 13.11
N SER A 278 32.58 22.60 13.52
CA SER A 278 33.81 23.18 14.09
C SER A 278 34.59 24.03 13.07
N SER A 279 34.62 23.62 11.80
CA SER A 279 35.29 24.38 10.72
C SER A 279 34.51 25.62 10.25
N LYS A 280 33.18 25.67 10.43
CA LYS A 280 32.38 26.88 10.20
C LYS A 280 32.55 27.92 11.32
N ILE A 281 32.65 27.48 12.57
CA ILE A 281 32.85 28.39 13.72
C ILE A 281 34.26 29.01 13.68
N ALA A 282 35.28 28.28 13.23
CA ALA A 282 36.64 28.78 13.08
C ALA A 282 36.85 29.79 11.93
N ARG A 283 35.84 30.01 11.06
CA ARG A 283 35.89 30.99 9.96
C ARG A 283 35.08 32.27 10.22
N GLN A 284 34.47 32.38 11.40
CA GLN A 284 33.70 33.55 11.83
C GLN A 284 34.37 34.34 12.98
N PHE A 285 35.62 34.02 13.31
CA PHE A 285 36.47 34.80 14.21
C PHE A 285 37.76 35.20 13.52
#